data_AF-A0A2N1SB53-F1
#
_entry.id   AF-A0A2N1SB53-F1
#
_cell.length_a   1.000
_cell.length_b   1.000
_cell.length_c   1.000
_cell.angle_alpha   90.00
_cell.angle_beta   90.00
_cell.angle_gamma   90.00
#
_symmetry.space_group_name_H-M   'P 1'
#
loop_
_entity.id
_entity.type
_entity.pdbx_description
1 polymer ?
#
loop_
_entity_poly.entity_id
_entity_poly.type
_entity_poly.pdbx_seq_one_letter_code
_entity_poly.pdbx_strand_id
1 'polypeptide(L)'
;MRISAFGKAAAMAFLYIAVFVLLVVIQFPSAGPITALAGGVSFRGLPGTDGTGIRSAELGANGLRLVFSERYPLSLRDAGGKERKAVPVAYETRGDGFIVKFNDGTTITVSGDGDGRASWRLAPKSAAVSSTIRYELAYGAALIAPGDDGSLRLSLGGSTYRISGIASGGEAHTLSLNATKGVLRPFVAMRETEGKAAVPAQFIAQAPMDPAAWTKAISDWREKAWTAFSGPTFDAAAGTWTPTLGTPGAFDETVFVAYMAEAMRRGRVAEAAELVSVARSAHAAGLSWKSAPFAGKTTTSMAAFEEANLAEVKTTERLVQSRSASLFYRKDVVALLLDRSPYSLAQEAMSLARTADFSKADAVQSVALIEAYLDARNYMGEEENPFSRAVELVDRTISPAIRKADGGFFLETGADGRCDALAGLQAGEALIRLADAVGKPIYAGIGQSLVTSLLKLATADGSLPASVTIEGGSAIQSDYRLSAAAAYPVVAESPYYPRAVSFYKQLGPGAWAWSCAPGIRVESKPGETVFTVDYPVGYSHYLTLYGVKPYVKIQLYGLDYNMDAGFENYNASGYFYKKTAGAMYLKMRHKARGENIRLFY
;
A
#
# COMPACT_ATOMS: atom_id res chain seq x y z
N MET A 1 10.80 -98.77 28.01
CA MET A 1 9.56 -98.51 27.23
C MET A 1 9.92 -98.18 25.78
N ARG A 2 9.54 -99.04 24.82
CA ARG A 2 9.71 -98.76 23.38
C ARG A 2 8.65 -97.75 22.96
N ILE A 3 9.06 -96.50 22.72
CA ILE A 3 8.18 -95.45 22.19
C ILE A 3 7.78 -95.87 20.77
N SER A 4 6.48 -96.05 20.54
CA SER A 4 5.91 -96.42 19.23
C SER A 4 6.24 -95.34 18.18
N ALA A 5 6.20 -95.70 16.89
CA ALA A 5 6.47 -94.77 15.80
C ALA A 5 5.65 -93.47 15.88
N PHE A 6 4.42 -93.56 16.43
CA PHE A 6 3.55 -92.41 16.70
C PHE A 6 4.09 -91.49 17.82
N GLY A 7 4.63 -92.06 18.89
CA GLY A 7 5.25 -91.28 19.97
C GLY A 7 6.52 -90.54 19.54
N LYS A 8 7.29 -91.09 18.59
CA LYS A 8 8.44 -90.39 17.99
C LYS A 8 8.01 -89.24 17.09
N ALA A 9 6.93 -89.41 16.31
CA ALA A 9 6.38 -88.35 15.48
C ALA A 9 5.79 -87.20 16.32
N ALA A 10 5.07 -87.52 17.40
CA ALA A 10 4.54 -86.53 18.33
C ALA A 10 5.65 -85.76 19.06
N ALA A 11 6.71 -86.45 19.50
CA ALA A 11 7.86 -85.81 20.15
C ALA A 11 8.63 -84.88 19.20
N MET A 12 8.82 -85.28 17.93
CA MET A 12 9.44 -84.40 16.92
C MET A 12 8.56 -83.21 16.57
N ALA A 13 7.24 -83.39 16.44
CA ALA A 13 6.31 -82.28 16.21
C ALA A 13 6.35 -81.28 17.38
N PHE A 14 6.40 -81.77 18.62
CA PHE A 14 6.51 -80.92 19.80
C PHE A 14 7.85 -80.18 19.85
N LEU A 15 8.95 -80.85 19.52
CA LEU A 15 10.27 -80.21 19.41
C LEU A 15 10.28 -79.14 18.31
N TYR A 16 9.67 -79.42 17.16
CA TYR A 16 9.59 -78.49 16.04
C TYR A 16 8.76 -77.25 16.39
N ILE A 17 7.62 -77.44 17.07
CA ILE A 17 6.80 -76.34 17.59
C ILE A 17 7.57 -75.55 18.65
N ALA A 18 8.28 -76.23 19.57
CA ALA A 18 9.07 -75.55 20.60
C ALA A 18 10.21 -74.72 20.00
N VAL A 19 10.93 -75.25 19.00
CA VAL A 19 11.99 -74.51 18.28
C VAL A 19 11.40 -73.38 17.46
N PHE A 20 10.24 -73.58 16.82
CA PHE A 20 9.54 -72.53 16.08
C PHE A 20 9.08 -71.40 17.01
N VAL A 21 8.49 -71.74 18.16
CA VAL A 21 8.11 -70.76 19.19
C VAL A 21 9.33 -70.05 19.75
N LEU A 22 10.44 -70.75 19.99
CA LEU A 22 11.70 -70.14 20.44
C LEU A 22 12.27 -69.18 19.40
N LEU A 23 12.25 -69.55 18.11
CA LEU A 23 12.67 -68.70 17.00
C LEU A 23 11.77 -67.45 16.87
N VAL A 24 10.45 -67.61 17.01
CA VAL A 24 9.48 -66.51 17.04
C VAL A 24 9.78 -65.59 18.23
N VAL A 25 9.96 -66.11 19.44
CA VAL A 25 10.28 -65.29 20.63
C VAL A 25 11.64 -64.58 20.51
N ILE A 26 12.61 -65.15 19.81
CA ILE A 26 13.91 -64.52 19.53
C ILE A 26 13.80 -63.46 18.41
N GLN A 27 12.92 -63.64 17.42
CA GLN A 27 12.74 -62.72 16.30
C GLN A 27 11.82 -61.53 16.59
N PHE A 28 10.92 -61.64 17.58
CA PHE A 28 10.02 -60.56 17.97
C PHE A 28 10.56 -59.86 19.22
N PRO A 29 11.13 -58.64 19.12
CA PRO A 29 11.52 -57.86 20.30
C PRO A 29 10.30 -57.69 21.22
N SER A 30 10.51 -57.96 22.51
CA SER A 30 9.49 -58.06 23.57
C SER A 30 8.70 -56.77 23.86
N ALA A 31 9.07 -55.66 23.24
CA ALA A 31 8.37 -54.39 23.34
C ALA A 31 7.69 -54.06 22.00
N GLY A 32 6.36 -54.13 21.98
CA GLY A 32 5.56 -53.69 20.84
C GLY A 32 5.73 -52.20 20.54
N PRO A 33 5.18 -51.71 19.41
CA PRO A 33 5.22 -50.30 19.07
C PRO A 33 4.60 -49.44 20.17
N ILE A 34 5.34 -48.44 20.63
CA ILE A 34 4.86 -47.45 21.59
C ILE A 34 3.89 -46.54 20.84
N THR A 35 2.67 -46.39 21.34
CA THR A 35 1.68 -45.45 20.80
C THR A 35 1.13 -44.61 21.94
N ALA A 36 1.16 -43.29 21.81
CA ALA A 36 0.69 -42.37 22.82
C ALA A 36 -0.03 -41.16 22.18
N LEU A 37 -0.96 -40.57 22.93
CA LEU A 37 -1.73 -39.38 22.54
C LEU A 37 -1.66 -38.35 23.67
N ALA A 38 -1.38 -37.09 23.33
CA ALA A 38 -1.37 -35.96 24.25
C ALA A 38 -1.67 -34.67 23.51
N GLY A 39 -2.55 -33.80 24.03
CA GLY A 39 -2.86 -32.49 23.42
C GLY A 39 -3.40 -32.53 21.99
N GLY A 40 -4.04 -33.63 21.54
CA GLY A 40 -4.45 -33.79 20.13
C GLY A 40 -3.30 -34.15 19.17
N VAL A 41 -2.13 -34.49 19.71
CA VAL A 41 -0.95 -34.97 18.99
C VAL A 41 -0.76 -36.45 19.28
N SER A 42 -0.33 -37.21 18.27
CA SER A 42 0.04 -38.62 18.38
C SER A 42 1.54 -38.83 18.29
N PHE A 43 2.07 -39.72 19.11
CA PHE A 43 3.42 -40.26 19.00
C PHE A 43 3.37 -41.76 18.74
N ARG A 44 4.16 -42.23 17.78
CA ARG A 44 4.44 -43.64 17.58
C ARG A 44 5.94 -43.90 17.54
N GLY A 45 6.43 -44.78 18.40
CA GLY A 45 7.85 -45.12 18.49
C GLY A 45 8.09 -46.62 18.36
N LEU A 46 9.17 -47.01 17.69
CA LEU A 46 9.67 -48.39 17.77
C LEU A 46 10.82 -48.45 18.77
N PRO A 47 10.75 -49.35 19.78
CA PRO A 47 11.86 -49.57 20.70
C PRO A 47 13.15 -49.95 19.98
N GLY A 48 14.29 -49.60 20.59
CA GLY A 48 15.61 -50.10 20.17
C GLY A 48 15.67 -51.62 20.15
N THR A 49 16.58 -52.19 19.36
CA THR A 49 16.76 -53.65 19.26
C THR A 49 17.26 -54.28 20.58
N ASP A 50 17.84 -53.48 21.46
CA ASP A 50 18.30 -53.84 22.80
C ASP A 50 17.26 -53.55 23.90
N GLY A 51 16.05 -53.10 23.52
CA GLY A 51 14.99 -52.72 24.46
C GLY A 51 15.19 -51.36 25.14
N THR A 52 16.23 -50.61 24.78
CA THR A 52 16.51 -49.27 25.33
C THR A 52 16.28 -48.18 24.28
N GLY A 53 15.74 -47.04 24.70
CA GLY A 53 15.45 -45.92 23.80
C GLY A 53 14.46 -46.25 22.67
N ILE A 54 14.52 -45.47 21.60
CA ILE A 54 13.72 -45.66 20.38
C ILE A 54 14.62 -45.65 19.15
N ARG A 55 14.30 -46.45 18.14
CA ARG A 55 14.98 -46.45 16.83
C ARG A 55 14.19 -45.71 15.74
N SER A 56 12.91 -45.45 15.99
CA SER A 56 12.08 -44.62 15.13
C SER A 56 11.10 -43.81 15.96
N ALA A 57 10.73 -42.65 15.43
CA ALA A 57 9.72 -41.76 15.99
C ALA A 57 8.82 -41.24 14.87
N GLU A 58 7.52 -41.25 15.11
CA GLU A 58 6.52 -40.63 14.26
C GLU A 58 5.71 -39.65 15.11
N LEU A 59 5.66 -38.39 14.69
CA LEU A 59 4.92 -37.32 15.36
C LEU A 59 3.79 -36.86 14.44
N GLY A 60 2.55 -37.13 14.84
CA GLY A 60 1.36 -36.84 14.05
C GLY A 60 0.47 -35.78 14.69
N ALA A 61 0.02 -34.79 13.91
CA ALA A 61 -1.11 -33.93 14.27
C ALA A 61 -1.77 -33.37 13.01
N ASN A 62 -3.09 -33.13 13.06
CA ASN A 62 -3.84 -32.50 11.97
C ASN A 62 -3.60 -33.12 10.58
N GLY A 63 -3.47 -34.45 10.51
CA GLY A 63 -3.24 -35.18 9.26
C GLY A 63 -1.80 -35.17 8.72
N LEU A 64 -0.89 -34.40 9.33
CA LEU A 64 0.54 -34.42 9.03
C LEU A 64 1.27 -35.34 10.01
N ARG A 65 2.13 -36.24 9.49
CA ARG A 65 2.93 -37.17 10.28
C ARG A 65 4.41 -37.01 9.94
N LEU A 66 5.23 -36.51 10.86
CA LEU A 66 6.67 -36.40 10.68
C LEU A 66 7.32 -37.73 11.04
N VAL A 67 8.19 -38.25 10.17
CA VAL A 67 8.78 -39.59 10.33
C VAL A 67 10.30 -39.48 10.50
N PHE A 68 10.82 -40.09 11.57
CA PHE A 68 12.24 -40.13 11.90
C PHE A 68 12.69 -41.58 12.13
N SER A 69 13.74 -42.00 11.46
CA SER A 69 14.36 -43.34 11.62
C SER A 69 15.79 -43.33 11.05
N GLU A 70 16.51 -44.45 11.14
CA GLU A 70 17.79 -44.61 10.43
C GLU A 70 17.66 -44.44 8.91
N ARG A 71 16.52 -44.89 8.34
CA ARG A 71 16.23 -44.73 6.90
C ARG A 71 15.86 -43.29 6.54
N TYR A 72 15.21 -42.58 7.45
CA TYR A 72 14.74 -41.21 7.27
C TYR A 72 15.22 -40.34 8.44
N PRO A 73 16.53 -40.03 8.50
CA PRO A 73 17.06 -39.21 9.58
C PRO A 73 16.64 -37.75 9.41
N LEU A 74 16.62 -37.01 10.51
CA LEU A 74 16.55 -35.55 10.46
C LEU A 74 17.84 -35.03 9.82
N SER A 75 17.72 -34.27 8.73
CA SER A 75 18.87 -33.63 8.08
C SER A 75 18.96 -32.16 8.50
N LEU A 76 20.15 -31.74 8.93
CA LEU A 76 20.48 -30.37 9.34
C LEU A 76 21.65 -29.85 8.52
N ARG A 77 21.54 -28.63 8.00
CA ARG A 77 22.63 -27.97 7.27
C ARG A 77 23.16 -26.78 8.06
N ASP A 78 24.48 -26.64 8.14
CA ASP A 78 25.12 -25.47 8.77
C ASP A 78 25.43 -24.35 7.75
N ALA A 79 25.93 -23.21 8.24
CA ALA A 79 26.27 -22.05 7.41
C ALA A 79 27.42 -22.31 6.42
N GLY A 80 28.28 -23.29 6.71
CA GLY A 80 29.35 -23.76 5.81
C GLY A 80 28.84 -24.75 4.75
N GLY A 81 27.55 -25.05 4.75
CA GLY A 81 26.90 -25.95 3.81
C GLY A 81 27.05 -27.44 4.13
N LYS A 82 27.68 -27.80 5.25
CA LYS A 82 27.87 -29.20 5.68
C LYS A 82 26.56 -29.76 6.23
N GLU A 83 26.21 -30.95 5.76
CA GLU A 83 25.01 -31.67 6.18
C GLU A 83 25.33 -32.63 7.34
N ARG A 84 24.45 -32.68 8.34
CA ARG A 84 24.49 -33.61 9.47
C ARG A 84 23.17 -34.35 9.56
N LYS A 85 23.23 -35.66 9.83
CA LYS A 85 22.07 -36.53 9.97
C LYS A 85 21.91 -36.96 11.43
N ALA A 86 20.72 -36.82 11.96
CA ALA A 86 20.39 -37.13 13.34
C ALA A 86 19.26 -38.17 13.39
N VAL A 87 19.41 -39.17 14.26
CA VAL A 87 18.42 -40.26 14.46
C VAL A 87 17.79 -40.18 15.84
N PRO A 88 16.50 -40.52 16.00
CA PRO A 88 15.83 -40.45 17.29
C PRO A 88 16.41 -41.49 18.25
N VAL A 89 16.55 -41.15 19.53
CA VAL A 89 17.07 -42.05 20.58
C VAL A 89 16.18 -42.12 21.81
N ALA A 90 15.42 -41.06 22.10
CA ALA A 90 14.50 -41.03 23.23
C ALA A 90 13.30 -40.12 22.94
N TYR A 91 12.23 -40.30 23.71
CA TYR A 91 11.08 -39.40 23.71
C TYR A 91 10.66 -39.06 25.15
N GLU A 92 9.94 -37.95 25.29
CA GLU A 92 9.39 -37.47 26.55
C GLU A 92 7.94 -37.05 26.31
N THR A 93 7.04 -37.47 27.21
CA THR A 93 5.61 -37.10 27.13
C THR A 93 5.36 -35.87 27.97
N ARG A 94 4.58 -34.93 27.43
CA ARG A 94 4.09 -33.72 28.11
C ARG A 94 2.57 -33.73 28.12
N GLY A 95 1.95 -32.89 28.95
CA GLY A 95 0.48 -32.79 29.01
C GLY A 95 -0.15 -32.36 27.68
N ASP A 96 0.58 -31.57 26.89
CA ASP A 96 0.15 -30.97 25.63
C ASP A 96 0.84 -31.56 24.38
N GLY A 97 1.70 -32.58 24.53
CA GLY A 97 2.38 -33.19 23.38
C GLY A 97 3.64 -33.99 23.74
N PHE A 98 4.65 -33.93 22.87
CA PHE A 98 5.83 -34.79 22.95
C PHE A 98 7.13 -34.06 22.59
N ILE A 99 8.24 -34.51 23.18
CA ILE A 99 9.59 -34.18 22.73
C ILE A 99 10.25 -35.44 22.21
N VAL A 100 10.91 -35.37 21.06
CA VAL A 100 11.83 -36.41 20.58
C VAL A 100 13.26 -35.87 20.64
N LYS A 101 14.15 -36.64 21.29
CA LYS A 101 15.58 -36.36 21.43
C LYS A 101 16.36 -37.20 20.43
N PHE A 102 17.29 -36.57 19.73
CA PHE A 102 18.16 -37.21 18.73
C PHE A 102 19.56 -37.49 19.28
N ASN A 103 20.29 -38.40 18.63
CA ASN A 103 21.64 -38.83 19.04
C ASN A 103 22.68 -37.68 19.09
N ASP A 104 22.50 -36.64 18.29
CA ASP A 104 23.35 -35.44 18.28
C ASP A 104 22.95 -34.41 19.37
N GLY A 105 21.90 -34.68 20.14
CA GLY A 105 21.32 -33.81 21.16
C GLY A 105 20.32 -32.79 20.63
N THR A 106 20.00 -32.80 19.33
CA THR A 106 18.89 -32.02 18.76
C THR A 106 17.57 -32.49 19.36
N THR A 107 16.61 -31.57 19.50
CA THR A 107 15.25 -31.90 19.97
C THR A 107 14.19 -31.34 19.05
N ILE A 108 13.15 -32.13 18.80
CA ILE A 108 11.90 -31.63 18.20
C ILE A 108 10.79 -31.74 19.24
N THR A 109 10.08 -30.64 19.45
CA THR A 109 8.92 -30.57 20.33
C THR A 109 7.69 -30.38 19.47
N VAL A 110 6.64 -31.15 19.75
CA VAL A 110 5.30 -30.93 19.19
C VAL A 110 4.31 -30.74 20.33
N SER A 111 3.45 -29.74 20.22
CA SER A 111 2.41 -29.43 21.19
C SER A 111 1.10 -29.10 20.46
N GLY A 112 -0.03 -29.59 20.95
CA GLY A 112 -1.35 -29.22 20.46
C GLY A 112 -2.25 -28.69 21.57
N ASP A 113 -3.24 -27.89 21.18
CA ASP A 113 -4.19 -27.25 22.11
C ASP A 113 -5.51 -28.02 22.25
N GLY A 114 -5.69 -29.13 21.53
CA GLY A 114 -6.91 -29.93 21.51
C GLY A 114 -8.00 -29.40 20.56
N ASP A 115 -7.92 -28.13 20.12
CA ASP A 115 -8.92 -27.45 19.27
C ASP A 115 -8.49 -27.38 17.78
N GLY A 116 -7.58 -28.26 17.38
CA GLY A 116 -7.13 -28.37 15.99
C GLY A 116 -5.97 -27.46 15.62
N ARG A 117 -5.24 -26.90 16.60
CA ARG A 117 -3.92 -26.30 16.39
C ARG A 117 -2.82 -27.22 16.90
N ALA A 118 -1.76 -27.36 16.13
CA ALA A 118 -0.52 -27.99 16.55
C ALA A 118 0.67 -27.11 16.19
N SER A 119 1.70 -27.10 17.04
CA SER A 119 2.95 -26.37 16.83
C SER A 119 4.13 -27.31 16.97
N TRP A 120 5.11 -27.15 16.07
CA TRP A 120 6.33 -27.93 16.04
C TRP A 120 7.52 -26.99 16.13
N ARG A 121 8.44 -27.30 17.03
CA ARG A 121 9.66 -26.53 17.25
C ARG A 121 10.86 -27.45 17.18
N LEU A 122 11.77 -27.16 16.27
CA LEU A 122 13.04 -27.83 16.15
C LEU A 122 14.15 -26.99 16.81
N ALA A 123 14.86 -27.58 17.76
CA ALA A 123 15.97 -26.96 18.47
C ALA A 123 17.25 -27.79 18.27
N PRO A 124 18.07 -27.45 17.25
CA PRO A 124 19.38 -28.05 17.02
C PRO A 124 20.35 -27.81 18.18
N LYS A 125 21.19 -28.80 18.51
CA LYS A 125 22.26 -28.60 19.52
C LYS A 125 23.34 -27.62 19.06
N SER A 126 23.65 -27.61 17.76
CA SER A 126 24.57 -26.65 17.15
C SER A 126 23.84 -25.90 16.04
N ALA A 127 24.21 -24.64 15.81
CA ALA A 127 23.57 -23.77 14.82
C ALA A 127 23.38 -24.47 13.46
N ALA A 128 22.16 -24.36 12.92
CA ALA A 128 21.77 -24.87 11.62
C ALA A 128 21.06 -23.74 10.87
N VAL A 129 21.32 -23.63 9.57
CA VAL A 129 20.67 -22.65 8.67
C VAL A 129 19.42 -23.23 8.01
N SER A 130 19.33 -24.55 7.89
CA SER A 130 18.12 -25.23 7.41
C SER A 130 18.01 -26.66 7.94
N SER A 131 16.80 -27.23 7.86
CA SER A 131 16.54 -28.63 8.15
C SER A 131 15.57 -29.25 7.16
N THR A 132 15.81 -30.51 6.79
CA THR A 132 14.90 -31.29 5.94
C THR A 132 14.29 -32.44 6.76
N ILE A 133 12.96 -32.57 6.70
CA ILE A 133 12.18 -33.52 7.49
C ILE A 133 11.28 -34.34 6.57
N ARG A 134 11.26 -35.67 6.75
CA ARG A 134 10.32 -36.54 6.04
C ARG A 134 8.92 -36.41 6.67
N TYR A 135 7.90 -36.31 5.83
CA TYR A 135 6.51 -36.42 6.29
C TYR A 135 5.75 -37.51 5.53
N GLU A 136 4.70 -37.98 6.17
CA GLU A 136 3.62 -38.74 5.58
C GLU A 136 2.29 -38.05 5.90
N LEU A 137 1.27 -38.37 5.11
CA LEU A 137 -0.09 -37.94 5.37
C LEU A 137 -0.82 -39.05 6.12
N ALA A 138 -1.71 -38.68 7.04
CA ALA A 138 -2.64 -39.62 7.64
C ALA A 138 -3.62 -40.18 6.59
N TYR A 139 -4.22 -41.33 6.86
CA TYR A 139 -5.24 -41.88 5.96
C TYR A 139 -6.40 -40.90 5.78
N GLY A 140 -6.78 -40.62 4.53
CA GLY A 140 -7.79 -39.62 4.19
C GLY A 140 -7.32 -38.17 4.23
N ALA A 141 -6.04 -37.91 4.52
CA ALA A 141 -5.44 -36.59 4.34
C ALA A 141 -4.86 -36.41 2.94
N ALA A 142 -5.04 -35.23 2.35
CA ALA A 142 -4.45 -34.86 1.06
C ALA A 142 -3.90 -33.44 1.13
N LEU A 143 -2.74 -33.20 0.52
CA LEU A 143 -2.30 -31.84 0.24
C LEU A 143 -3.20 -31.25 -0.85
N ILE A 144 -3.63 -30.01 -0.64
CA ILE A 144 -4.39 -29.24 -1.62
C ILE A 144 -3.57 -28.04 -2.09
N ALA A 145 -4.10 -27.27 -3.03
CA ALA A 145 -3.44 -26.06 -3.51
C ALA A 145 -3.00 -25.18 -2.32
N PRO A 146 -1.75 -24.66 -2.33
CA PRO A 146 -1.26 -23.76 -1.29
C PRO A 146 -2.20 -22.57 -1.08
N GLY A 147 -2.14 -21.94 0.10
CA GLY A 147 -2.81 -20.66 0.32
C GLY A 147 -2.19 -19.55 -0.52
N ASP A 148 -2.88 -18.42 -0.67
CA ASP A 148 -2.39 -17.24 -1.40
C ASP A 148 -1.06 -16.70 -0.85
N ASP A 149 -0.73 -17.02 0.41
CA ASP A 149 0.54 -16.69 1.07
C ASP A 149 1.64 -17.75 0.88
N GLY A 150 1.42 -18.76 0.03
CA GLY A 150 2.32 -19.88 -0.19
C GLY A 150 2.34 -20.92 0.94
N SER A 151 1.48 -20.80 1.97
CA SER A 151 1.41 -21.80 3.04
C SER A 151 0.84 -23.13 2.54
N LEU A 152 1.35 -24.23 3.09
CA LEU A 152 0.86 -25.56 2.75
C LEU A 152 -0.55 -25.75 3.30
N ARG A 153 -1.44 -26.35 2.51
CA ARG A 153 -2.81 -26.66 2.93
C ARG A 153 -3.06 -28.16 2.83
N LEU A 154 -3.71 -28.70 3.85
CA LEU A 154 -4.02 -30.12 3.99
C LEU A 154 -5.50 -30.30 4.26
N SER A 155 -6.19 -31.10 3.46
CA SER A 155 -7.58 -31.50 3.69
C SER A 155 -7.62 -32.83 4.44
N LEU A 156 -8.42 -32.92 5.51
CA LEU A 156 -8.66 -34.12 6.30
C LEU A 156 -10.08 -34.09 6.88
N GLY A 157 -10.88 -35.13 6.63
CA GLY A 157 -12.18 -35.31 7.28
C GLY A 157 -13.16 -34.15 7.06
N GLY A 158 -13.16 -33.55 5.86
CA GLY A 158 -14.00 -32.40 5.52
C GLY A 158 -13.53 -31.06 6.11
N SER A 159 -12.35 -31.02 6.73
CA SER A 159 -11.73 -29.79 7.23
C SER A 159 -10.43 -29.52 6.49
N THR A 160 -10.13 -28.25 6.24
CA THR A 160 -8.83 -27.84 5.73
C THR A 160 -7.96 -27.35 6.88
N TYR A 161 -6.68 -27.66 6.85
CA TYR A 161 -5.68 -27.21 7.81
C TYR A 161 -4.59 -26.44 7.06
N ARG A 162 -4.28 -25.25 7.53
CA ARG A 162 -3.20 -24.40 7.02
C ARG A 162 -1.94 -24.62 7.84
N ILE A 163 -0.82 -24.85 7.16
CA ILE A 163 0.49 -25.11 7.77
C ILE A 163 1.44 -23.97 7.40
N SER A 164 1.80 -23.16 8.40
CA SER A 164 2.62 -21.96 8.25
C SER A 164 3.98 -22.12 8.92
N GLY A 165 5.01 -21.45 8.38
CA GLY A 165 6.38 -21.48 8.93
C GLY A 165 7.24 -22.64 8.42
N ILE A 166 6.77 -23.38 7.42
CA ILE A 166 7.47 -24.49 6.78
C ILE A 166 7.14 -24.53 5.28
N ALA A 167 8.07 -25.02 4.46
CA ALA A 167 7.90 -25.15 3.01
C ALA A 167 8.05 -26.61 2.57
N SER A 168 7.60 -26.93 1.36
CA SER A 168 7.96 -28.19 0.70
C SER A 168 9.48 -28.25 0.49
N GLY A 169 10.08 -29.40 0.78
CA GLY A 169 11.49 -29.65 0.49
C GLY A 169 11.73 -29.94 -1.00
N GLY A 170 13.00 -30.02 -1.40
CA GLY A 170 13.40 -30.32 -2.78
C GLY A 170 13.11 -31.76 -3.22
N GLU A 171 12.85 -32.66 -2.28
CA GLU A 171 12.49 -34.05 -2.54
C GLU A 171 11.02 -34.34 -2.21
N ALA A 172 10.42 -35.30 -2.92
CA ALA A 172 9.05 -35.72 -2.66
C ALA A 172 8.87 -36.18 -1.20
N HIS A 173 7.77 -35.74 -0.58
CA HIS A 173 7.43 -36.00 0.83
C HIS A 173 8.45 -35.47 1.84
N THR A 174 9.16 -34.40 1.52
CA THR A 174 10.01 -33.70 2.47
C THR A 174 9.49 -32.29 2.74
N LEU A 175 9.75 -31.81 3.95
CA LEU A 175 9.51 -30.43 4.38
C LEU A 175 10.84 -29.77 4.71
N SER A 176 10.97 -28.49 4.40
CA SER A 176 12.14 -27.68 4.69
C SER A 176 11.80 -26.55 5.65
N LEU A 177 12.59 -26.43 6.72
CA LEU A 177 12.61 -25.24 7.58
C LEU A 177 13.91 -24.48 7.35
N ASN A 178 13.80 -23.16 7.27
CA ASN A 178 14.95 -22.26 7.19
C ASN A 178 15.09 -21.44 8.46
N ALA A 179 16.33 -21.15 8.84
CA ALA A 179 16.64 -20.35 10.00
C ALA A 179 16.55 -18.85 9.67
N THR A 180 16.07 -18.05 10.61
CA THR A 180 16.23 -16.59 10.57
C THR A 180 17.14 -16.19 11.72
N LYS A 181 18.22 -15.46 11.43
CA LYS A 181 19.23 -15.08 12.44
C LYS A 181 19.77 -16.29 13.24
N GLY A 182 19.95 -17.44 12.57
CA GLY A 182 20.51 -18.66 13.18
C GLY A 182 19.54 -19.50 14.02
N VAL A 183 18.24 -19.15 14.06
CA VAL A 183 17.20 -19.90 14.79
C VAL A 183 16.17 -20.45 13.81
N LEU A 184 15.93 -21.77 13.85
CA LEU A 184 14.83 -22.41 13.13
C LEU A 184 13.50 -22.01 13.76
N ARG A 185 12.63 -21.35 12.99
CA ARG A 185 11.32 -20.91 13.48
C ARG A 185 10.40 -22.13 13.69
N PRO A 186 9.51 -22.10 14.70
CA PRO A 186 8.48 -23.12 14.79
C PRO A 186 7.52 -23.02 13.61
N PHE A 187 6.93 -24.14 13.22
CA PHE A 187 5.81 -24.17 12.29
C PHE A 187 4.53 -24.57 13.00
N VAL A 188 3.39 -24.20 12.43
CA VAL A 188 2.06 -24.36 13.04
C VAL A 188 1.08 -24.85 12.00
N ALA A 189 0.21 -25.77 12.38
CA ALA A 189 -0.90 -26.28 11.59
C ALA A 189 -2.17 -25.95 12.34
N MET A 190 -3.12 -25.31 11.69
CA MET A 190 -4.37 -24.85 12.29
C MET A 190 -5.53 -25.12 11.35
N ARG A 191 -6.69 -25.52 11.90
CA ARG A 191 -7.92 -25.72 11.13
C ARG A 191 -8.39 -24.39 10.53
N GLU A 192 -8.62 -24.39 9.22
CA GLU A 192 -9.36 -23.33 8.52
C GLU A 192 -10.85 -23.53 8.81
N THR A 193 -11.46 -22.61 9.54
CA THR A 193 -12.91 -22.57 9.71
C THR A 193 -13.56 -21.98 8.46
N GLU A 194 -14.47 -22.72 7.82
CA GLU A 194 -15.40 -22.17 6.83
C GLU A 194 -16.34 -21.17 7.52
N GLY A 195 -15.98 -19.89 7.46
CA GLY A 195 -16.71 -18.84 8.15
C GLY A 195 -15.99 -17.51 8.01
N LYS A 196 -16.34 -16.79 6.94
CA LYS A 196 -15.76 -15.52 6.47
C LYS A 196 -14.30 -15.65 6.04
N ALA A 197 -13.98 -14.97 4.93
CA ALA A 197 -12.60 -14.59 4.64
C ALA A 197 -11.94 -14.19 5.96
N ALA A 198 -10.75 -14.74 6.24
CA ALA A 198 -9.96 -14.26 7.35
C ALA A 198 -9.99 -12.74 7.25
N VAL A 199 -10.60 -12.08 8.26
CA VAL A 199 -10.51 -10.64 8.38
C VAL A 199 -9.00 -10.40 8.34
N PRO A 200 -8.48 -9.78 7.27
CA PRO A 200 -7.05 -9.63 7.07
C PRO A 200 -6.56 -8.95 8.34
N ALA A 201 -5.68 -9.66 9.06
CA ALA A 201 -5.16 -9.34 10.40
C ALA A 201 -5.70 -8.00 10.85
N GLN A 202 -6.92 -8.02 11.43
CA GLN A 202 -7.78 -6.84 11.66
C GLN A 202 -6.86 -5.66 11.92
N PHE A 203 -6.74 -4.76 10.93
CA PHE A 203 -5.88 -3.58 11.04
C PHE A 203 -6.25 -2.99 12.39
N ILE A 204 -5.36 -3.15 13.39
CA ILE A 204 -5.68 -2.80 14.78
C ILE A 204 -6.11 -1.36 14.69
N ALA A 205 -7.38 -1.08 15.00
CA ALA A 205 -7.99 0.23 14.84
C ALA A 205 -6.98 1.28 15.29
N GLN A 206 -6.33 1.95 14.34
CA GLN A 206 -5.33 2.94 14.68
C GLN A 206 -6.13 4.14 15.12
N ALA A 207 -6.02 4.49 16.39
CA ALA A 207 -6.45 5.82 16.82
C ALA A 207 -5.73 6.85 15.93
N PRO A 208 -6.39 7.98 15.61
CA PRO A 208 -5.68 9.11 15.03
C PRO A 208 -4.40 9.39 15.82
N MET A 209 -3.33 9.69 15.10
CA MET A 209 -2.10 10.17 15.71
C MET A 209 -2.39 11.44 16.50
N ASP A 210 -1.62 11.65 17.56
CA ASP A 210 -1.61 12.94 18.24
C ASP A 210 -1.39 14.08 17.22
N PRO A 211 -2.20 15.15 17.22
CA PRO A 211 -2.10 16.23 16.24
C PRO A 211 -0.70 16.86 16.17
N ALA A 212 -0.02 17.04 17.30
CA ALA A 212 1.33 17.60 17.31
C ALA A 212 2.35 16.63 16.70
N ALA A 213 2.21 15.32 16.97
CA ALA A 213 3.03 14.28 16.34
C ALA A 213 2.82 14.22 14.81
N TRP A 214 1.57 14.34 14.34
CA TRP A 214 1.24 14.39 12.92
C TRP A 214 1.84 15.64 12.25
N THR A 215 1.58 16.83 12.81
CA THR A 215 2.16 18.08 12.31
C THR A 215 3.69 18.02 12.27
N LYS A 216 4.31 17.44 13.29
CA LYS A 216 5.76 17.25 13.34
C LYS A 216 6.25 16.32 12.22
N ALA A 217 5.60 15.19 11.97
CA ALA A 217 6.00 14.26 10.91
C ALA A 217 5.97 14.93 9.53
N ILE A 218 4.92 15.69 9.23
CA ILE A 218 4.80 16.45 7.98
C ILE A 218 5.86 17.56 7.90
N SER A 219 6.08 18.29 9.00
CA SER A 219 7.09 19.35 9.06
C SER A 219 8.50 18.83 8.86
N ASP A 220 8.86 17.71 9.51
CA ASP A 220 10.19 17.10 9.40
C ASP A 220 10.47 16.65 7.95
N TRP A 221 9.48 16.06 7.27
CA TRP A 221 9.61 15.72 5.86
C TRP A 221 9.74 16.96 4.98
N ARG A 222 8.99 18.04 5.26
CA ARG A 222 9.10 19.30 4.51
C ARG A 222 10.45 19.98 4.65
N GLU A 223 11.11 19.89 5.80
CA GLU A 223 12.50 20.39 5.94
C GLU A 223 13.48 19.59 5.05
N LYS A 224 13.29 18.27 4.95
CA LYS A 224 14.06 17.44 4.02
C LYS A 224 13.77 17.82 2.55
N ALA A 225 12.49 17.97 2.19
CA ALA A 225 12.08 18.40 0.84
C ALA A 225 12.63 19.79 0.49
N TRP A 226 12.61 20.73 1.43
CA TRP A 226 13.19 22.06 1.24
C TRP A 226 14.70 21.99 0.96
N THR A 227 15.41 21.02 1.56
CA THR A 227 16.83 20.78 1.25
C THR A 227 17.02 20.37 -0.21
N ALA A 228 16.11 19.60 -0.82
CA ALA A 228 16.18 19.34 -2.27
C ALA A 228 15.91 20.58 -3.13
N PHE A 229 15.00 21.45 -2.67
CA PHE A 229 14.56 22.59 -3.47
C PHE A 229 15.51 23.79 -3.39
N SER A 230 16.13 24.03 -2.24
CA SER A 230 16.94 25.22 -1.97
C SER A 230 18.34 24.92 -1.44
N GLY A 231 18.73 23.66 -1.36
CA GLY A 231 20.01 23.24 -0.78
C GLY A 231 21.19 23.36 -1.74
N PRO A 232 22.31 22.68 -1.45
CA PRO A 232 23.55 22.79 -2.23
C PRO A 232 23.43 22.37 -3.69
N THR A 233 22.40 21.62 -4.05
CA THR A 233 22.14 21.17 -5.43
C THR A 233 21.37 22.19 -6.27
N PHE A 234 20.86 23.26 -5.66
CA PHE A 234 20.12 24.33 -6.33
C PHE A 234 21.04 25.50 -6.68
N ASP A 235 21.07 25.88 -7.95
CA ASP A 235 21.66 27.12 -8.42
C ASP A 235 20.55 28.15 -8.70
N ALA A 236 20.43 29.13 -7.81
CA ALA A 236 19.42 30.19 -7.93
C ALA A 236 19.67 31.15 -9.10
N ALA A 237 20.93 31.39 -9.46
CA ALA A 237 21.28 32.31 -10.54
C ALA A 237 20.99 31.68 -11.90
N ALA A 238 21.28 30.39 -12.06
CA ALA A 238 20.93 29.63 -13.24
C ALA A 238 19.46 29.15 -13.23
N GLY A 239 18.82 29.07 -12.06
CA GLY A 239 17.49 28.49 -11.89
C GLY A 239 17.47 26.99 -12.20
N THR A 240 18.50 26.25 -11.80
CA THR A 240 18.64 24.82 -12.14
C THR A 240 18.93 23.98 -10.90
N TRP A 241 18.60 22.69 -11.00
CA TRP A 241 18.86 21.69 -9.96
C TRP A 241 19.78 20.61 -10.49
N THR A 242 20.75 20.21 -9.67
CA THR A 242 21.70 19.14 -9.98
C THR A 242 21.27 17.84 -9.27
N PRO A 243 21.23 16.69 -9.97
CA PRO A 243 20.92 15.41 -9.32
C PRO A 243 21.99 15.03 -8.29
N THR A 244 23.26 15.35 -8.60
CA THR A 244 24.41 15.11 -7.74
C THR A 244 25.33 16.32 -7.77
N LEU A 245 25.91 16.66 -6.63
CA LEU A 245 26.86 17.78 -6.52
C LEU A 245 28.00 17.62 -7.54
N GLY A 246 28.27 18.67 -8.33
CA GLY A 246 29.33 18.67 -9.35
C GLY A 246 28.92 18.16 -10.73
N THR A 247 27.66 17.72 -10.92
CA THR A 247 27.08 17.47 -12.25
C THR A 247 26.40 18.73 -12.80
N PRO A 248 26.24 18.88 -14.13
CA PRO A 248 25.47 19.97 -14.71
C PRO A 248 24.00 19.96 -14.24
N GLY A 249 23.48 21.14 -13.90
CA GLY A 249 22.09 21.29 -13.48
C GLY A 249 21.13 21.37 -14.67
N ALA A 250 19.86 21.04 -14.42
CA ALA A 250 18.78 21.23 -15.38
C ALA A 250 17.58 21.95 -14.71
N PHE A 251 16.84 22.70 -15.51
CA PHE A 251 15.54 23.25 -15.07
C PHE A 251 14.50 22.12 -15.09
N ASP A 252 13.75 21.99 -14.00
CA ASP A 252 12.60 21.10 -13.89
C ASP A 252 11.40 21.90 -13.37
N GLU A 253 10.34 21.99 -14.17
CA GLU A 253 9.15 22.76 -13.81
C GLU A 253 8.48 22.23 -12.54
N THR A 254 8.50 20.91 -12.29
CA THR A 254 7.91 20.30 -11.11
C THR A 254 8.65 20.74 -9.85
N VAL A 255 9.99 20.77 -9.91
CA VAL A 255 10.82 21.26 -8.80
C VAL A 255 10.65 22.76 -8.62
N PHE A 256 10.58 23.53 -9.71
CA PHE A 256 10.28 24.96 -9.67
C PHE A 256 8.94 25.24 -8.98
N VAL A 257 7.86 24.55 -9.35
CA VAL A 257 6.53 24.75 -8.74
C VAL A 257 6.54 24.39 -7.24
N ALA A 258 7.19 23.28 -6.86
CA ALA A 258 7.32 22.89 -5.46
C ALA A 258 8.16 23.90 -4.65
N TYR A 259 9.28 24.37 -5.21
CA TYR A 259 10.09 25.44 -4.63
C TYR A 259 9.26 26.70 -4.41
N MET A 260 8.54 27.17 -5.42
CA MET A 260 7.71 28.39 -5.34
C MET A 260 6.67 28.28 -4.23
N ALA A 261 5.93 27.16 -4.20
CA ALA A 261 4.90 26.93 -3.20
C ALA A 261 5.45 26.85 -1.76
N GLU A 262 6.64 26.26 -1.58
CA GLU A 262 7.28 26.13 -0.27
C GLU A 262 7.98 27.44 0.17
N ALA A 263 8.67 28.13 -0.74
CA ALA A 263 9.32 29.41 -0.49
C ALA A 263 8.30 30.46 -0.03
N MET A 264 7.16 30.56 -0.73
CA MET A 264 6.07 31.47 -0.35
C MET A 264 5.48 31.13 1.01
N ARG A 265 5.29 29.83 1.30
CA ARG A 265 4.81 29.38 2.62
C ARG A 265 5.80 29.72 3.74
N ARG A 266 7.11 29.66 3.46
CA ARG A 266 8.20 30.06 4.38
C ARG A 266 8.38 31.58 4.49
N GLY A 267 7.58 32.38 3.78
CA GLY A 267 7.71 33.84 3.75
C GLY A 267 8.86 34.36 2.89
N ARG A 268 9.53 33.49 2.12
CA ARG A 268 10.64 33.82 1.21
C ARG A 268 10.13 34.31 -0.16
N VAL A 269 9.18 35.24 -0.14
CA VAL A 269 8.48 35.70 -1.35
C VAL A 269 9.41 36.46 -2.30
N ALA A 270 10.40 37.18 -1.76
CA ALA A 270 11.42 37.87 -2.56
C ALA A 270 12.28 36.87 -3.36
N GLU A 271 12.80 35.83 -2.70
CA GLU A 271 13.60 34.77 -3.36
C GLU A 271 12.78 34.07 -4.47
N ALA A 272 11.51 33.77 -4.18
CA ALA A 272 10.59 33.18 -5.15
C ALA A 272 10.37 34.11 -6.37
N ALA A 273 10.21 35.42 -6.15
CA ALA A 273 10.02 36.38 -7.23
C ALA A 273 11.27 36.55 -8.12
N GLU A 274 12.47 36.51 -7.55
CA GLU A 274 13.71 36.53 -8.31
C GLU A 274 13.84 35.29 -9.20
N LEU A 275 13.53 34.10 -8.66
CA LEU A 275 13.57 32.87 -9.45
C LEU A 275 12.57 32.87 -10.61
N VAL A 276 11.39 33.50 -10.44
CA VAL A 276 10.44 33.69 -11.55
C VAL A 276 11.08 34.50 -12.70
N SER A 277 11.86 35.53 -12.38
CA SER A 277 12.58 36.32 -13.39
C SER A 277 13.59 35.47 -14.16
N VAL A 278 14.38 34.66 -13.45
CA VAL A 278 15.35 33.72 -14.04
C VAL A 278 14.65 32.68 -14.91
N ALA A 279 13.60 32.04 -14.40
CA ALA A 279 12.85 31.02 -15.13
C ALA A 279 12.22 31.59 -16.42
N ARG A 280 11.66 32.80 -16.38
CA ARG A 280 11.04 33.44 -17.56
C ARG A 280 12.06 33.84 -18.63
N SER A 281 13.28 34.18 -18.23
CA SER A 281 14.34 34.67 -19.12
C SER A 281 15.18 33.53 -19.71
N ALA A 282 15.63 32.60 -18.87
CA ALA A 282 16.54 31.52 -19.26
C ALA A 282 15.81 30.22 -19.64
N HIS A 283 14.64 29.96 -19.06
CA HIS A 283 13.93 28.66 -19.17
C HIS A 283 12.51 28.79 -19.72
N ALA A 284 12.28 29.81 -20.55
CA ALA A 284 10.97 30.11 -21.11
C ALA A 284 10.27 28.92 -21.81
N ALA A 285 11.04 28.02 -22.43
CA ALA A 285 10.54 26.83 -23.12
C ALA A 285 10.21 25.66 -22.18
N GLY A 286 10.74 25.68 -20.95
CA GLY A 286 10.46 24.67 -19.91
C GLY A 286 9.23 25.00 -19.07
N LEU A 287 8.61 26.16 -19.25
CA LEU A 287 7.42 26.60 -18.51
C LEU A 287 6.14 26.22 -19.26
N SER A 288 5.16 25.70 -18.52
CA SER A 288 3.84 25.30 -18.99
C SER A 288 2.73 25.94 -18.15
N TRP A 289 1.48 25.49 -18.36
CA TRP A 289 0.33 25.90 -17.56
C TRP A 289 0.49 25.59 -16.05
N LYS A 290 1.30 24.58 -15.69
CA LYS A 290 1.51 24.19 -14.29
C LYS A 290 2.10 25.32 -13.46
N SER A 291 3.04 26.07 -14.04
CA SER A 291 3.68 27.22 -13.39
C SER A 291 3.06 28.58 -13.73
N ALA A 292 2.04 28.62 -14.60
CA ALA A 292 1.42 29.87 -15.06
C ALA A 292 0.97 30.80 -13.93
N PRO A 293 0.43 30.32 -12.78
CA PRO A 293 0.08 31.20 -11.67
C PRO A 293 1.26 31.98 -11.06
N PHE A 294 2.49 31.49 -11.24
CA PHE A 294 3.72 32.15 -10.80
C PHE A 294 4.41 32.91 -11.94
N ALA A 295 4.65 32.24 -13.06
CA ALA A 295 5.51 32.72 -14.14
C ALA A 295 4.76 33.52 -15.21
N GLY A 296 3.43 33.56 -15.14
CA GLY A 296 2.57 34.21 -16.13
C GLY A 296 2.61 33.48 -17.48
N LYS A 297 2.58 34.28 -18.55
CA LYS A 297 2.25 33.86 -19.92
C LYS A 297 0.91 33.13 -19.97
N THR A 298 -0.06 33.58 -19.18
CA THR A 298 -1.33 32.88 -18.97
C THR A 298 -2.07 32.65 -20.28
N THR A 299 -2.08 33.61 -21.19
CA THR A 299 -2.74 33.47 -22.50
C THR A 299 -2.15 32.35 -23.36
N THR A 300 -0.82 32.19 -23.38
CA THR A 300 -0.15 31.15 -24.18
C THR A 300 0.00 29.83 -23.44
N SER A 301 0.37 29.86 -22.16
CA SER A 301 0.59 28.67 -21.34
C SER A 301 -0.71 27.91 -21.11
N MET A 302 -1.82 28.61 -20.89
CA MET A 302 -3.13 27.97 -20.69
C MET A 302 -3.73 27.43 -22.00
N ALA A 303 -3.25 27.85 -23.18
CA ALA A 303 -3.71 27.25 -24.43
C ALA A 303 -3.37 25.75 -24.50
N ALA A 304 -2.20 25.34 -24.01
CA ALA A 304 -1.82 23.93 -23.93
C ALA A 304 -2.69 23.16 -22.92
N PHE A 305 -3.08 23.80 -21.81
CA PHE A 305 -4.05 23.22 -20.88
C PHE A 305 -5.42 23.03 -21.54
N GLU A 306 -5.91 24.03 -22.26
CA GLU A 306 -7.19 23.99 -22.98
C GLU A 306 -7.23 22.85 -24.01
N GLU A 307 -6.13 22.66 -24.75
CA GLU A 307 -5.99 21.56 -25.72
C GLU A 307 -5.98 20.18 -25.04
N ALA A 308 -5.18 20.02 -23.98
CA ALA A 308 -5.13 18.78 -23.21
C ALA A 308 -6.51 18.46 -22.58
N ASN A 309 -7.19 19.47 -22.03
CA ASN A 309 -8.51 19.34 -21.44
C ASN A 309 -9.55 18.90 -22.49
N LEU A 310 -9.50 19.45 -23.71
CA LEU A 310 -10.39 19.02 -24.80
C LEU A 310 -10.18 17.53 -25.16
N ALA A 311 -8.93 17.06 -25.16
CA ALA A 311 -8.62 15.64 -25.37
C ALA A 311 -9.14 14.75 -24.23
N GLU A 312 -9.08 15.22 -22.99
CA GLU A 312 -9.67 14.55 -21.82
C GLU A 312 -11.19 14.47 -21.91
N VAL A 313 -11.86 15.56 -22.29
CA VAL A 313 -13.32 15.60 -22.50
C VAL A 313 -13.74 14.59 -23.57
N LYS A 314 -13.07 14.60 -24.74
CA LYS A 314 -13.35 13.62 -25.82
C LYS A 314 -13.13 12.17 -25.41
N THR A 315 -12.20 11.92 -24.49
CA THR A 315 -11.98 10.58 -23.95
C THR A 315 -13.08 10.21 -22.96
N THR A 316 -13.52 11.17 -22.15
CA THR A 316 -14.65 11.02 -21.23
C THR A 316 -15.95 10.73 -21.96
N GLU A 317 -16.24 11.44 -23.05
CA GLU A 317 -17.40 11.18 -23.93
C GLU A 317 -17.42 9.72 -24.40
N ARG A 318 -16.29 9.20 -24.89
CA ARG A 318 -16.15 7.80 -25.33
C ARG A 318 -16.39 6.81 -24.20
N LEU A 319 -15.91 7.10 -22.99
CA LEU A 319 -16.10 6.23 -21.82
C LEU A 319 -17.56 6.24 -21.34
N VAL A 320 -18.24 7.39 -21.37
CA VAL A 320 -19.67 7.50 -21.05
C VAL A 320 -20.50 6.74 -22.08
N GLN A 321 -20.23 6.92 -23.38
CA GLN A 321 -20.93 6.22 -24.47
C GLN A 321 -20.77 4.70 -24.39
N SER A 322 -19.58 4.22 -24.02
CA SER A 322 -19.31 2.79 -23.81
C SER A 322 -19.75 2.28 -22.43
N ARG A 323 -20.36 3.14 -21.60
CA ARG A 323 -20.79 2.85 -20.21
C ARG A 323 -19.66 2.26 -19.35
N SER A 324 -18.42 2.68 -19.56
CA SER A 324 -17.27 2.13 -18.87
C SER A 324 -17.11 2.73 -17.47
N ALA A 325 -17.10 1.88 -16.44
CA ALA A 325 -16.81 2.29 -15.06
C ALA A 325 -15.37 2.81 -14.88
N SER A 326 -14.45 2.49 -15.79
CA SER A 326 -13.06 2.95 -15.73
C SER A 326 -12.91 4.47 -15.82
N LEU A 327 -13.96 5.19 -16.27
CA LEU A 327 -14.03 6.64 -16.17
C LEU A 327 -13.78 7.13 -14.74
N PHE A 328 -14.39 6.46 -13.75
CA PHE A 328 -14.38 6.91 -12.37
C PHE A 328 -13.12 6.52 -11.60
N TYR A 329 -12.20 5.79 -12.24
CA TYR A 329 -10.87 5.49 -11.68
C TYR A 329 -9.83 6.52 -12.09
N ARG A 330 -10.23 7.54 -12.86
CA ARG A 330 -9.35 8.62 -13.29
C ARG A 330 -9.31 9.70 -12.23
N LYS A 331 -8.10 10.21 -11.97
CA LYS A 331 -7.86 11.34 -11.07
C LYS A 331 -8.66 12.58 -11.52
N ASP A 332 -9.18 13.33 -10.54
CA ASP A 332 -9.87 14.61 -10.73
C ASP A 332 -11.10 14.54 -11.68
N VAL A 333 -11.70 13.35 -11.84
CA VAL A 333 -12.80 13.12 -12.78
C VAL A 333 -14.04 13.97 -12.47
N VAL A 334 -14.35 14.19 -11.20
CA VAL A 334 -15.52 14.99 -10.80
C VAL A 334 -15.34 16.46 -11.20
N ALA A 335 -14.16 17.02 -10.93
CA ALA A 335 -13.82 18.37 -11.37
C ALA A 335 -13.78 18.47 -12.91
N LEU A 336 -13.26 17.44 -13.61
CA LEU A 336 -13.33 17.38 -15.07
C LEU A 336 -14.77 17.48 -15.58
N LEU A 337 -15.68 16.69 -15.00
CA LEU A 337 -17.08 16.65 -15.41
C LEU A 337 -17.82 17.96 -15.11
N LEU A 338 -17.70 18.49 -13.89
CA LEU A 338 -18.55 19.60 -13.43
C LEU A 338 -17.98 21.01 -13.74
N ASP A 339 -16.66 21.15 -13.80
CA ASP A 339 -16.01 22.44 -14.08
C ASP A 339 -15.48 22.56 -15.51
N ARG A 340 -15.18 21.45 -16.19
CA ARG A 340 -14.38 21.47 -17.43
C ARG A 340 -15.03 20.80 -18.64
N SER A 341 -16.21 20.21 -18.46
CA SER A 341 -16.94 19.50 -19.52
C SER A 341 -18.30 20.16 -19.80
N PRO A 342 -18.91 19.88 -20.97
CA PRO A 342 -20.32 20.21 -21.20
C PRO A 342 -21.20 19.61 -20.10
N TYR A 343 -22.13 20.40 -19.57
CA TYR A 343 -22.94 19.95 -18.42
C TYR A 343 -23.81 18.73 -18.73
N SER A 344 -24.26 18.56 -19.98
CA SER A 344 -24.98 17.35 -20.41
C SER A 344 -24.14 16.08 -20.25
N LEU A 345 -22.86 16.12 -20.64
CA LEU A 345 -21.92 15.01 -20.44
C LEU A 345 -21.74 14.71 -18.95
N ALA A 346 -21.65 15.76 -18.13
CA ALA A 346 -21.56 15.61 -16.68
C ALA A 346 -22.80 14.89 -16.11
N GLN A 347 -24.00 15.28 -16.52
CA GLN A 347 -25.25 14.65 -16.09
C GLN A 347 -25.31 13.17 -16.50
N GLU A 348 -24.93 12.85 -17.73
CA GLU A 348 -24.86 11.47 -18.22
C GLU A 348 -23.83 10.62 -17.44
N ALA A 349 -22.64 11.17 -17.19
CA ALA A 349 -21.60 10.50 -16.40
C ALA A 349 -22.04 10.27 -14.95
N MET A 350 -22.66 11.27 -14.30
CA MET A 350 -23.17 11.11 -12.93
C MET A 350 -24.31 10.09 -12.85
N SER A 351 -25.17 10.03 -13.88
CA SER A 351 -26.20 8.99 -13.99
C SER A 351 -25.57 7.59 -14.15
N LEU A 352 -24.52 7.46 -14.97
CA LEU A 352 -23.76 6.23 -15.10
C LEU A 352 -23.16 5.80 -13.75
N ALA A 353 -22.53 6.72 -13.02
CA ALA A 353 -21.93 6.46 -11.71
C ALA A 353 -22.94 5.85 -10.71
N ARG A 354 -24.19 6.33 -10.70
CA ARG A 354 -25.26 5.80 -9.82
C ARG A 354 -25.61 4.33 -10.09
N THR A 355 -25.42 3.87 -11.32
CA THR A 355 -25.79 2.52 -11.76
C THR A 355 -24.60 1.58 -11.93
N ALA A 356 -23.38 2.10 -11.86
CA ALA A 356 -22.17 1.32 -12.04
C ALA A 356 -21.93 0.37 -10.86
N ASP A 357 -21.41 -0.82 -11.16
CA ASP A 357 -20.98 -1.78 -10.15
C ASP A 357 -19.48 -1.64 -9.87
N PHE A 358 -19.16 -1.16 -8.67
CA PHE A 358 -17.79 -1.01 -8.17
C PHE A 358 -17.37 -2.14 -7.23
N SER A 359 -18.14 -3.24 -7.16
CA SER A 359 -17.86 -4.38 -6.27
C SER A 359 -16.50 -5.05 -6.49
N LYS A 360 -15.99 -4.97 -7.73
CA LYS A 360 -14.72 -5.57 -8.14
C LYS A 360 -13.55 -4.57 -8.17
N ALA A 361 -13.74 -3.36 -7.67
CA ALA A 361 -12.67 -2.36 -7.62
C ALA A 361 -11.53 -2.87 -6.74
N ASP A 362 -10.29 -2.80 -7.25
CA ASP A 362 -9.09 -3.03 -6.44
C ASP A 362 -8.83 -1.87 -5.47
N ALA A 363 -7.76 -1.95 -4.67
CA ALA A 363 -7.46 -0.94 -3.67
C ALA A 363 -7.21 0.46 -4.28
N VAL A 364 -6.51 0.53 -5.41
CA VAL A 364 -6.18 1.81 -6.09
C VAL A 364 -7.44 2.40 -6.72
N GLN A 365 -8.24 1.58 -7.39
CA GLN A 365 -9.54 1.98 -7.94
C GLN A 365 -10.51 2.44 -6.85
N SER A 366 -10.48 1.77 -5.69
CA SER A 366 -11.29 2.15 -4.53
C SER A 366 -10.89 3.51 -3.99
N VAL A 367 -9.59 3.81 -3.92
CA VAL A 367 -9.10 5.15 -3.53
C VAL A 367 -9.59 6.21 -4.50
N ALA A 368 -9.52 5.98 -5.82
CA ALA A 368 -10.05 6.92 -6.81
C ALA A 368 -11.56 7.18 -6.66
N LEU A 369 -12.34 6.15 -6.29
CA LEU A 369 -13.77 6.32 -6.00
C LEU A 369 -14.03 7.09 -4.69
N ILE A 370 -13.18 6.93 -3.67
CA ILE A 370 -13.21 7.74 -2.45
C ILE A 370 -12.87 9.20 -2.77
N GLU A 371 -11.86 9.46 -3.59
CA GLU A 371 -11.54 10.81 -4.07
C GLU A 371 -12.72 11.41 -4.84
N ALA A 372 -13.34 10.65 -5.75
CA ALA A 372 -14.54 11.11 -6.47
C ALA A 372 -15.71 11.42 -5.52
N TYR A 373 -15.91 10.60 -4.48
CA TYR A 373 -16.89 10.88 -3.43
C TYR A 373 -16.60 12.18 -2.70
N LEU A 374 -15.35 12.39 -2.27
CA LEU A 374 -14.91 13.60 -1.56
C LEU A 374 -15.04 14.84 -2.43
N ASP A 375 -14.65 14.74 -3.70
CA ASP A 375 -14.73 15.84 -4.64
C ASP A 375 -16.18 16.19 -4.93
N ALA A 376 -17.06 15.21 -5.14
CA ALA A 376 -18.48 15.45 -5.43
C ALA A 376 -19.18 16.26 -4.31
N ARG A 377 -18.78 16.10 -3.05
CA ARG A 377 -19.30 16.92 -1.93
C ARG A 377 -18.99 18.41 -2.06
N ASN A 378 -17.96 18.78 -2.82
CA ASN A 378 -17.67 20.18 -3.13
C ASN A 378 -18.71 20.79 -4.09
N TYR A 379 -19.48 19.96 -4.80
CA TYR A 379 -20.44 20.38 -5.82
C TYR A 379 -21.90 20.15 -5.40
N MET A 380 -22.19 19.01 -4.79
CA MET A 380 -23.55 18.54 -4.49
C MET A 380 -23.70 18.02 -3.06
N GLY A 381 -24.95 17.86 -2.62
CA GLY A 381 -25.28 17.29 -1.32
C GLY A 381 -25.03 15.78 -1.25
N GLU A 382 -25.03 15.23 -0.05
CA GLU A 382 -24.76 13.80 0.20
C GLU A 382 -25.74 12.87 -0.53
N GLU A 383 -27.05 13.21 -0.54
CA GLU A 383 -28.09 12.42 -1.22
C GLU A 383 -27.94 12.42 -2.75
N GLU A 384 -27.33 13.46 -3.30
CA GLU A 384 -27.12 13.60 -4.75
C GLU A 384 -25.82 12.95 -5.22
N ASN A 385 -24.88 12.70 -4.30
CA ASN A 385 -23.55 12.17 -4.57
C ASN A 385 -23.63 10.72 -5.06
N PRO A 386 -23.28 10.44 -6.33
CA PRO A 386 -23.41 9.09 -6.89
C PRO A 386 -22.38 8.11 -6.34
N PHE A 387 -21.36 8.60 -5.63
CA PHE A 387 -20.27 7.79 -5.07
C PHE A 387 -20.43 7.52 -3.56
N SER A 388 -21.57 7.83 -2.95
CA SER A 388 -21.81 7.61 -1.50
C SER A 388 -21.49 6.18 -1.04
N ARG A 389 -21.75 5.17 -1.88
CA ARG A 389 -21.41 3.76 -1.60
C ARG A 389 -19.91 3.46 -1.61
N ALA A 390 -19.08 4.33 -2.17
CA ALA A 390 -17.63 4.14 -2.20
C ALA A 390 -17.04 4.08 -0.79
N VAL A 391 -17.67 4.72 0.21
CA VAL A 391 -17.22 4.68 1.61
C VAL A 391 -17.10 3.25 2.14
N GLU A 392 -17.95 2.32 1.69
CA GLU A 392 -17.89 0.89 2.07
C GLU A 392 -16.62 0.18 1.54
N LEU A 393 -16.00 0.71 0.49
CA LEU A 393 -14.76 0.16 -0.10
C LEU A 393 -13.56 0.30 0.84
N VAL A 394 -13.61 1.21 1.82
CA VAL A 394 -12.55 1.33 2.82
C VAL A 394 -12.40 0.03 3.60
N ASP A 395 -13.51 -0.51 4.09
CA ASP A 395 -13.50 -1.73 4.91
C ASP A 395 -13.42 -2.99 4.04
N ARG A 396 -14.01 -2.95 2.84
CA ARG A 396 -14.07 -4.11 1.92
C ARG A 396 -12.80 -4.33 1.10
N THR A 397 -12.11 -3.27 0.69
CA THR A 397 -11.02 -3.37 -0.28
C THR A 397 -9.73 -2.71 0.23
N ILE A 398 -9.79 -1.47 0.72
CA ILE A 398 -8.58 -0.72 1.09
C ILE A 398 -7.94 -1.31 2.34
N SER A 399 -8.69 -1.47 3.43
CA SER A 399 -8.16 -1.99 4.70
C SER A 399 -7.57 -3.40 4.54
N PRO A 400 -8.21 -4.33 3.80
CA PRO A 400 -7.62 -5.61 3.43
C PRO A 400 -6.32 -5.57 2.64
N ALA A 401 -6.08 -4.52 1.86
CA ALA A 401 -4.86 -4.35 1.08
C ALA A 401 -3.72 -3.74 1.89
N ILE A 402 -3.95 -3.32 3.13
CA ILE A 402 -2.89 -2.75 3.98
C ILE A 402 -2.04 -3.89 4.55
N ARG A 403 -0.72 -3.77 4.36
CA ARG A 403 0.29 -4.68 4.86
C ARG A 403 1.11 -4.00 5.95
N LYS A 404 1.43 -4.75 7.01
CA LYS A 404 2.32 -4.32 8.07
C LYS A 404 3.71 -4.91 7.83
N ALA A 405 4.73 -4.06 7.79
CA ALA A 405 6.12 -4.49 7.66
C ALA A 405 7.05 -3.50 8.35
N ASP A 406 8.12 -4.00 8.99
CA ASP A 406 9.12 -3.20 9.70
C ASP A 406 8.52 -2.12 10.64
N GLY A 407 7.37 -2.41 11.24
CA GLY A 407 6.66 -1.49 12.14
C GLY A 407 5.89 -0.36 11.45
N GLY A 408 5.85 -0.32 10.12
CA GLY A 408 5.03 0.58 9.31
C GLY A 408 3.86 -0.13 8.61
N PHE A 409 3.04 0.66 7.91
CA PHE A 409 1.88 0.24 7.15
C PHE A 409 1.99 0.73 5.70
N PHE A 410 1.71 -0.17 4.76
CA PHE A 410 1.85 0.07 3.33
C PHE A 410 0.63 -0.46 2.60
N LEU A 411 0.13 0.29 1.61
CA LEU A 411 -0.97 -0.15 0.77
C LEU A 411 -0.42 -1.04 -0.34
N GLU A 412 -0.83 -2.30 -0.39
CA GLU A 412 -0.53 -3.18 -1.52
C GLU A 412 -1.33 -2.73 -2.75
N THR A 413 -0.61 -2.36 -3.81
CA THR A 413 -1.19 -1.77 -5.03
C THR A 413 -1.08 -2.68 -6.25
N GLY A 414 -0.39 -3.82 -6.13
CA GLY A 414 -0.21 -4.79 -7.19
C GLY A 414 -0.07 -6.20 -6.63
N ALA A 415 0.12 -7.17 -7.52
CA ALA A 415 0.47 -8.53 -7.10
C ALA A 415 1.83 -8.54 -6.37
N ASP A 416 2.09 -9.64 -5.66
CA ASP A 416 3.40 -9.95 -5.05
C ASP A 416 3.82 -9.00 -3.92
N GLY A 417 2.87 -8.38 -3.20
CA GLY A 417 3.19 -7.52 -2.04
C GLY A 417 3.77 -6.15 -2.40
N ARG A 418 3.73 -5.75 -3.68
CA ARG A 418 4.23 -4.44 -4.12
C ARG A 418 3.30 -3.31 -3.67
N CYS A 419 3.90 -2.29 -3.07
CA CYS A 419 3.24 -1.08 -2.56
C CYS A 419 3.84 0.15 -3.25
N ASP A 420 3.10 0.78 -4.17
CA ASP A 420 3.49 2.04 -4.80
C ASP A 420 3.40 3.21 -3.81
N ALA A 421 4.47 4.00 -3.70
CA ALA A 421 4.54 5.05 -2.69
C ALA A 421 3.60 6.22 -2.98
N LEU A 422 3.44 6.63 -4.24
CA LEU A 422 2.56 7.74 -4.58
C LEU A 422 1.10 7.36 -4.34
N ALA A 423 0.70 6.16 -4.78
CA ALA A 423 -0.63 5.63 -4.53
C ALA A 423 -0.91 5.45 -3.02
N GLY A 424 0.09 5.00 -2.24
CA GLY A 424 -0.01 4.92 -0.78
C GLY A 424 -0.18 6.28 -0.10
N LEU A 425 0.52 7.33 -0.57
CA LEU A 425 0.33 8.69 -0.08
C LEU A 425 -1.06 9.23 -0.42
N GLN A 426 -1.52 9.03 -1.65
CA GLN A 426 -2.86 9.44 -2.11
C GLN A 426 -3.96 8.74 -1.32
N ALA A 427 -3.85 7.43 -1.11
CA ALA A 427 -4.76 6.69 -0.25
C ALA A 427 -4.79 7.23 1.18
N GLY A 428 -3.61 7.57 1.72
CA GLY A 428 -3.50 8.15 3.05
C GLY A 428 -4.19 9.51 3.18
N GLU A 429 -3.97 10.42 2.24
CA GLU A 429 -4.63 11.74 2.18
C GLU A 429 -6.15 11.60 2.02
N ALA A 430 -6.60 10.74 1.10
CA ALA A 430 -8.02 10.49 0.86
C ALA A 430 -8.72 9.96 2.11
N LEU A 431 -8.09 9.03 2.85
CA LEU A 431 -8.65 8.49 4.09
C LEU A 431 -8.69 9.52 5.23
N ILE A 432 -7.70 10.41 5.32
CA ILE A 432 -7.70 11.51 6.29
C ILE A 432 -8.86 12.47 6.01
N ARG A 433 -9.04 12.88 4.75
CA ARG A 433 -10.18 13.73 4.34
C ARG A 433 -11.52 13.02 4.54
N LEU A 434 -11.58 11.72 4.24
CA LEU A 434 -12.78 10.92 4.45
C LEU A 434 -13.18 10.84 5.91
N ALA A 435 -12.22 10.72 6.82
CA ALA A 435 -12.48 10.64 8.25
C ALA A 435 -13.31 11.82 8.78
N ASP A 436 -12.94 13.04 8.36
CA ASP A 436 -13.68 14.26 8.68
C ASP A 436 -15.05 14.27 7.97
N ALA A 437 -15.06 13.94 6.68
CA ALA A 437 -16.26 13.95 5.85
C ALA A 437 -17.40 13.07 6.40
N VAL A 438 -17.08 11.89 6.95
CA VAL A 438 -18.07 10.92 7.45
C VAL A 438 -18.07 10.75 8.97
N GLY A 439 -17.27 11.54 9.70
CA GLY A 439 -17.18 11.47 11.16
C GLY A 439 -16.64 10.13 11.70
N LYS A 440 -15.69 9.51 10.98
CA LYS A 440 -15.07 8.23 11.37
C LYS A 440 -13.56 8.40 11.60
N PRO A 441 -13.12 8.71 12.84
CA PRO A 441 -11.72 8.99 13.15
C PRO A 441 -10.75 7.86 12.82
N ILE A 442 -11.21 6.61 12.82
CA ILE A 442 -10.38 5.45 12.46
C ILE A 442 -9.78 5.57 11.05
N TYR A 443 -10.49 6.20 10.11
CA TYR A 443 -9.97 6.42 8.75
C TYR A 443 -8.79 7.40 8.75
N ALA A 444 -8.79 8.40 9.65
CA ALA A 444 -7.64 9.30 9.82
C ALA A 444 -6.45 8.54 10.39
N GLY A 445 -6.65 7.67 11.38
CA GLY A 445 -5.56 6.84 11.92
C GLY A 445 -4.94 5.91 10.88
N ILE A 446 -5.77 5.30 10.00
CA ILE A 446 -5.28 4.51 8.86
C ILE A 446 -4.46 5.40 7.91
N GLY A 447 -5.03 6.52 7.47
CA GLY A 447 -4.40 7.37 6.47
C GLY A 447 -3.08 8.00 6.95
N GLN A 448 -3.06 8.48 8.20
CA GLN A 448 -1.84 8.99 8.83
C GLN A 448 -0.77 7.92 8.99
N SER A 449 -1.16 6.67 9.27
CA SER A 449 -0.23 5.54 9.35
C SER A 449 0.42 5.22 7.99
N LEU A 450 -0.35 5.24 6.90
CA LEU A 450 0.17 5.04 5.54
C LEU A 450 1.17 6.15 5.17
N VAL A 451 0.79 7.42 5.38
CA VAL A 451 1.65 8.57 5.07
C VAL A 451 2.93 8.51 5.91
N THR A 452 2.81 8.46 7.24
CA THR A 452 4.00 8.49 8.11
C THR A 452 4.94 7.31 7.91
N SER A 453 4.42 6.12 7.54
CA SER A 453 5.27 4.97 7.23
C SER A 453 6.14 5.22 6.01
N LEU A 454 5.61 5.85 4.96
CA LEU A 454 6.37 6.25 3.79
C LEU A 454 7.35 7.39 4.12
N LEU A 455 6.92 8.43 4.85
CA LEU A 455 7.79 9.56 5.20
C LEU A 455 8.99 9.16 6.06
N LYS A 456 8.87 8.10 6.87
CA LYS A 456 10.00 7.52 7.64
C LYS A 456 11.10 6.94 6.74
N LEU A 457 10.75 6.55 5.50
CA LEU A 457 11.71 6.03 4.52
C LEU A 457 12.39 7.16 3.72
N ALA A 458 12.05 8.43 3.96
CA ALA A 458 12.59 9.56 3.22
C ALA A 458 14.09 9.79 3.50
N THR A 459 14.85 9.98 2.43
CA THR A 459 16.26 10.42 2.48
C THR A 459 16.39 11.88 2.91
N ALA A 460 17.63 12.37 3.04
CA ALA A 460 17.91 13.72 3.53
C ALA A 460 17.36 14.85 2.63
N ASP A 461 17.18 14.57 1.34
CA ASP A 461 16.57 15.45 0.34
C ASP A 461 15.04 15.31 0.27
N GLY A 462 14.44 14.47 1.13
CA GLY A 462 13.00 14.26 1.19
C GLY A 462 12.46 13.33 0.10
N SER A 463 13.30 12.80 -0.79
CA SER A 463 12.86 11.78 -1.74
C SER A 463 12.50 10.47 -1.03
N LEU A 464 11.53 9.76 -1.59
CA LEU A 464 10.96 8.52 -1.05
C LEU A 464 11.35 7.36 -1.98
N PRO A 465 11.45 6.11 -1.51
CA PRO A 465 11.43 4.98 -2.43
C PRO A 465 10.14 5.04 -3.26
N ALA A 466 10.25 4.85 -4.59
CA ALA A 466 9.09 4.89 -5.47
C ALA A 466 8.09 3.76 -5.16
N SER A 467 8.59 2.64 -4.65
CA SER A 467 7.77 1.54 -4.14
C SER A 467 8.48 0.77 -3.03
N VAL A 468 7.70 0.00 -2.29
CA VAL A 468 8.16 -0.96 -1.29
C VAL A 468 7.54 -2.33 -1.60
N THR A 469 8.33 -3.40 -1.61
CA THR A 469 7.82 -4.77 -1.72
C THR A 469 7.81 -5.42 -0.35
N ILE A 470 6.67 -6.01 0.03
CA ILE A 470 6.49 -6.64 1.33
C ILE A 470 6.70 -8.14 1.22
N GLU A 471 7.80 -8.62 1.79
CA GLU A 471 8.15 -10.05 1.80
C GLU A 471 8.49 -10.51 3.22
N GLY A 472 7.83 -11.57 3.70
CA GLY A 472 8.14 -12.16 5.01
C GLY A 472 7.98 -11.20 6.22
N GLY A 473 7.22 -10.11 6.06
CA GLY A 473 7.05 -9.05 7.07
C GLY A 473 8.11 -7.94 7.04
N SER A 474 8.99 -7.94 6.04
CA SER A 474 9.99 -6.89 5.80
C SER A 474 9.62 -6.04 4.58
N ALA A 475 9.99 -4.77 4.64
CA ALA A 475 9.75 -3.76 3.62
C ALA A 475 11.03 -3.55 2.78
N ILE A 476 11.06 -4.14 1.60
CA ILE A 476 12.17 -4.00 0.65
C ILE A 476 11.94 -2.76 -0.20
N GLN A 477 12.79 -1.75 -0.06
CA GLN A 477 12.67 -0.49 -0.82
C GLN A 477 13.15 -0.68 -2.25
N SER A 478 12.48 -0.04 -3.22
CA SER A 478 12.99 0.07 -4.58
C SER A 478 14.16 1.04 -4.69
N ASP A 479 15.10 0.77 -5.60
CA ASP A 479 16.18 1.69 -5.95
C ASP A 479 15.67 2.96 -6.66
N TYR A 480 14.55 2.86 -7.38
CA TYR A 480 13.87 4.02 -7.94
C TYR A 480 13.30 4.90 -6.84
N ARG A 481 13.43 6.22 -7.01
CA ARG A 481 12.97 7.22 -6.04
C ARG A 481 11.82 8.06 -6.60
N LEU A 482 10.82 8.31 -5.77
CA LEU A 482 9.84 9.37 -5.94
C LEU A 482 10.45 10.66 -5.40
N SER A 483 10.63 11.66 -6.26
CA SER A 483 11.24 12.94 -5.86
C SER A 483 10.37 13.68 -4.85
N ALA A 484 11.02 14.49 -4.00
CA ALA A 484 10.29 15.34 -3.05
C ALA A 484 9.29 16.26 -3.75
N ALA A 485 9.64 16.78 -4.94
CA ALA A 485 8.75 17.63 -5.75
C ALA A 485 7.49 16.88 -6.24
N ALA A 486 7.62 15.61 -6.60
CA ALA A 486 6.48 14.79 -7.02
C ALA A 486 5.56 14.40 -5.85
N ALA A 487 6.11 14.18 -4.66
CA ALA A 487 5.33 13.90 -3.45
C ALA A 487 4.71 15.16 -2.81
N TYR A 488 5.31 16.34 -3.04
CA TYR A 488 4.90 17.61 -2.45
C TYR A 488 3.41 17.96 -2.54
N PRO A 489 2.74 17.88 -3.70
CA PRO A 489 1.31 18.22 -3.79
C PRO A 489 0.40 17.33 -2.94
N VAL A 490 0.84 16.13 -2.56
CA VAL A 490 0.05 15.19 -1.75
C VAL A 490 0.36 15.35 -0.25
N VAL A 491 1.62 15.62 0.11
CA VAL A 491 2.07 15.58 1.51
C VAL A 491 2.11 16.96 2.17
N ALA A 492 2.50 18.00 1.43
CA ALA A 492 2.92 19.25 2.06
C ALA A 492 1.78 20.19 2.47
N GLU A 493 0.57 19.99 1.92
CA GLU A 493 -0.59 20.89 2.03
C GLU A 493 -0.16 22.38 1.95
N SER A 494 0.27 22.83 0.77
CA SER A 494 0.61 24.25 0.57
C SER A 494 -0.54 24.98 -0.13
N PRO A 495 -1.08 26.05 0.49
CA PRO A 495 -2.11 26.87 -0.13
C PRO A 495 -1.58 27.69 -1.32
N TYR A 496 -0.26 27.70 -1.51
CA TYR A 496 0.41 28.32 -2.66
C TYR A 496 0.68 27.34 -3.81
N TYR A 497 0.36 26.06 -3.68
CA TYR A 497 0.52 25.13 -4.81
C TYR A 497 -0.56 25.41 -5.88
N PRO A 498 -0.21 25.50 -7.18
CA PRO A 498 -1.17 25.70 -8.27
C PRO A 498 -2.29 24.66 -8.26
N ARG A 499 -3.54 25.13 -8.31
CA ARG A 499 -4.72 24.26 -8.27
C ARG A 499 -5.92 24.85 -8.99
N ALA A 500 -6.85 23.97 -9.33
CA ALA A 500 -8.19 24.35 -9.73
C ALA A 500 -9.02 24.71 -8.49
N VAL A 501 -9.75 25.83 -8.57
CA VAL A 501 -10.70 26.26 -7.54
C VAL A 501 -12.07 26.37 -8.18
N SER A 502 -12.98 25.47 -7.83
CA SER A 502 -14.34 25.48 -8.38
C SER A 502 -15.19 26.61 -7.78
N PHE A 503 -16.04 27.21 -8.61
CA PHE A 503 -17.10 28.13 -8.22
C PHE A 503 -18.49 27.58 -8.56
N TYR A 504 -18.60 26.26 -8.72
CA TYR A 504 -19.83 25.60 -9.14
C TYR A 504 -21.05 26.00 -8.30
N LYS A 505 -20.90 25.99 -6.96
CA LYS A 505 -21.99 26.32 -6.03
C LYS A 505 -22.46 27.77 -6.14
N GLN A 506 -21.58 28.69 -6.54
CA GLN A 506 -21.87 30.12 -6.58
C GLN A 506 -22.28 30.61 -7.97
N LEU A 507 -21.70 30.04 -9.03
CA LEU A 507 -21.84 30.52 -10.40
C LEU A 507 -22.42 29.48 -11.37
N GLY A 508 -22.51 28.22 -10.95
CA GLY A 508 -22.99 27.10 -11.76
C GLY A 508 -21.88 26.37 -12.54
N PRO A 509 -22.28 25.40 -13.39
CA PRO A 509 -21.34 24.55 -14.13
C PRO A 509 -20.35 25.34 -14.99
N GLY A 510 -19.11 24.86 -15.06
CA GLY A 510 -18.08 25.46 -15.91
C GLY A 510 -17.31 26.64 -15.29
N ALA A 511 -17.69 27.10 -14.09
CA ALA A 511 -17.07 28.25 -13.43
C ALA A 511 -15.98 27.82 -12.44
N TRP A 512 -14.72 28.16 -12.71
CA TRP A 512 -13.58 27.80 -11.87
C TRP A 512 -12.36 28.68 -12.14
N ALA A 513 -11.34 28.60 -11.29
CA ALA A 513 -10.05 29.30 -11.44
C ALA A 513 -8.86 28.35 -11.46
N TRP A 514 -7.83 28.66 -12.25
CA TRP A 514 -6.47 28.13 -12.06
C TRP A 514 -5.62 29.18 -11.35
N SER A 515 -5.13 28.88 -10.15
CA SER A 515 -4.44 29.86 -9.30
C SER A 515 -3.55 29.21 -8.23
N CYS A 516 -2.61 29.98 -7.69
CA CYS A 516 -1.79 29.68 -6.50
C CYS A 516 -2.14 30.58 -5.30
N ALA A 517 -3.28 31.28 -5.32
CA ALA A 517 -3.71 32.13 -4.23
C ALA A 517 -4.11 31.30 -3.00
N PRO A 518 -3.69 31.65 -1.78
CA PRO A 518 -4.09 30.94 -0.57
C PRO A 518 -5.59 31.00 -0.27
N GLY A 519 -6.27 32.04 -0.73
CA GLY A 519 -7.72 32.19 -0.58
C GLY A 519 -8.34 32.79 -1.82
N ILE A 520 -9.44 32.21 -2.29
CA ILE A 520 -10.29 32.78 -3.35
C ILE A 520 -11.75 32.59 -2.93
N ARG A 521 -12.50 33.69 -2.95
CA ARG A 521 -13.94 33.71 -2.64
C ARG A 521 -14.68 34.38 -3.77
N VAL A 522 -15.93 33.99 -3.97
CA VAL A 522 -16.80 34.61 -4.96
C VAL A 522 -18.16 34.91 -4.35
N GLU A 523 -18.64 36.12 -4.61
CA GLU A 523 -20.00 36.55 -4.29
C GLU A 523 -20.66 36.98 -5.61
N SER A 524 -21.88 36.51 -5.85
CA SER A 524 -22.65 36.89 -7.04
C SER A 524 -24.03 37.39 -6.63
N LYS A 525 -24.42 38.52 -7.23
CA LYS A 525 -25.71 39.18 -7.07
C LYS A 525 -26.24 39.53 -8.46
N PRO A 526 -27.53 39.81 -8.64
CA PRO A 526 -28.04 40.25 -9.93
C PRO A 526 -27.23 41.45 -10.46
N GLY A 527 -26.60 41.28 -11.63
CA GLY A 527 -25.81 42.32 -12.30
C GLY A 527 -24.35 42.47 -11.83
N GLU A 528 -23.91 41.77 -10.78
CA GLU A 528 -22.52 41.90 -10.27
C GLU A 528 -21.96 40.55 -9.76
N THR A 529 -20.74 40.22 -10.15
CA THR A 529 -19.95 39.14 -9.53
C THR A 529 -18.63 39.70 -9.01
N VAL A 530 -18.29 39.39 -7.77
CA VAL A 530 -17.05 39.83 -7.12
C VAL A 530 -16.22 38.62 -6.73
N PHE A 531 -15.01 38.52 -7.26
CA PHE A 531 -13.99 37.58 -6.79
C PHE A 531 -13.04 38.30 -5.84
N THR A 532 -12.87 37.78 -4.63
CA THR A 532 -11.86 38.25 -3.67
C THR A 532 -10.73 37.24 -3.61
N VAL A 533 -9.52 37.71 -3.91
CA VAL A 533 -8.33 36.88 -4.08
C VAL A 533 -7.25 37.32 -3.11
N ASP A 534 -6.70 36.39 -2.34
CA ASP A 534 -5.62 36.66 -1.39
C ASP A 534 -4.24 36.36 -2.01
N TYR A 535 -3.26 37.24 -1.84
CA TYR A 535 -1.87 37.00 -2.27
C TYR A 535 -0.88 37.94 -1.54
N PRO A 536 0.43 37.64 -1.49
CA PRO A 536 1.41 38.56 -0.92
C PRO A 536 1.42 39.96 -1.55
N VAL A 537 1.36 40.97 -0.69
CA VAL A 537 1.36 42.39 -1.09
C VAL A 537 2.67 42.73 -1.79
N GLY A 538 2.58 43.51 -2.87
CA GLY A 538 3.72 43.96 -3.67
C GLY A 538 4.17 42.97 -4.75
N TYR A 539 3.56 41.78 -4.84
CA TYR A 539 3.91 40.77 -5.81
C TYR A 539 2.83 40.58 -6.87
N SER A 540 3.25 40.10 -8.05
CA SER A 540 2.34 39.78 -9.14
C SER A 540 1.75 38.38 -8.93
N HIS A 541 0.43 38.30 -9.00
CA HIS A 541 -0.36 37.08 -9.04
C HIS A 541 -0.95 36.92 -10.43
N TYR A 542 -0.76 35.75 -11.02
CA TYR A 542 -1.39 35.36 -12.26
C TYR A 542 -2.50 34.36 -11.98
N LEU A 543 -3.68 34.57 -12.56
CA LEU A 543 -4.79 33.64 -12.45
C LEU A 543 -5.58 33.58 -13.75
N THR A 544 -6.21 32.43 -14.00
CA THR A 544 -7.13 32.25 -15.12
C THR A 544 -8.49 31.86 -14.58
N LEU A 545 -9.54 32.55 -15.01
CA LEU A 545 -10.93 32.29 -14.66
C LEU A 545 -11.67 31.73 -15.87
N TYR A 546 -12.36 30.62 -15.71
CA TYR A 546 -13.21 29.98 -16.72
C TYR A 546 -14.69 30.10 -16.34
N GLY A 547 -15.57 29.95 -17.33
CA GLY A 547 -17.02 30.10 -17.13
C GLY A 547 -17.46 31.56 -16.95
N VAL A 548 -16.61 32.52 -17.32
CA VAL A 548 -16.92 33.95 -17.22
C VAL A 548 -17.90 34.33 -18.32
N LYS A 549 -19.14 34.63 -17.93
CA LYS A 549 -20.20 35.14 -18.83
C LYS A 549 -19.79 36.50 -19.43
N PRO A 550 -20.25 36.86 -20.63
CA PRO A 550 -20.04 38.19 -21.18
C PRO A 550 -20.54 39.25 -20.21
N TYR A 551 -19.72 40.27 -19.96
CA TYR A 551 -19.96 41.35 -19.01
C TYR A 551 -19.76 42.70 -19.71
N VAL A 552 -20.34 43.76 -19.13
CA VAL A 552 -20.25 45.13 -19.64
C VAL A 552 -18.97 45.81 -19.13
N LYS A 553 -18.59 45.56 -17.88
CA LYS A 553 -17.48 46.26 -17.24
C LYS A 553 -16.75 45.38 -16.22
N ILE A 554 -15.46 45.60 -16.07
CA ILE A 554 -14.63 45.01 -15.00
C ILE A 554 -13.95 46.11 -14.20
N GLN A 555 -13.89 45.91 -12.89
CA GLN A 555 -13.08 46.73 -11.99
C GLN A 555 -12.01 45.91 -11.30
N LEU A 556 -10.79 46.47 -11.29
CA LEU A 556 -9.67 46.04 -10.45
C LEU A 556 -9.31 47.23 -9.57
N TYR A 557 -9.12 47.01 -8.26
CA TYR A 557 -8.84 48.08 -7.28
C TYR A 557 -9.90 49.21 -7.26
N GLY A 558 -11.15 48.90 -7.61
CA GLY A 558 -12.25 49.87 -7.70
C GLY A 558 -12.17 50.81 -8.91
N LEU A 559 -11.25 50.57 -9.84
CA LEU A 559 -11.09 51.34 -11.08
C LEU A 559 -11.57 50.51 -12.26
N ASP A 560 -12.17 51.17 -13.25
CA ASP A 560 -12.56 50.52 -14.51
C ASP A 560 -11.31 50.20 -15.33
N TYR A 561 -11.16 48.95 -15.76
CA TYR A 561 -10.03 48.50 -16.57
C TYR A 561 -10.48 48.18 -17.99
N ASN A 562 -9.70 48.65 -18.98
CA ASN A 562 -9.85 48.25 -20.37
C ASN A 562 -9.15 46.90 -20.60
N MET A 563 -9.72 46.11 -21.50
CA MET A 563 -9.12 44.86 -21.95
C MET A 563 -7.86 45.15 -22.76
N ASP A 564 -6.78 44.41 -22.50
CA ASP A 564 -5.53 44.53 -23.23
C ASP A 564 -4.90 43.14 -23.40
N ALA A 565 -4.62 42.72 -24.64
CA ALA A 565 -3.94 41.45 -24.91
C ALA A 565 -2.45 41.47 -24.50
N GLY A 566 -1.86 42.66 -24.38
CA GLY A 566 -0.47 42.88 -23.95
C GLY A 566 -0.29 43.04 -22.44
N PHE A 567 -1.33 42.85 -21.63
CA PHE A 567 -1.35 43.19 -20.20
C PHE A 567 -0.21 42.57 -19.37
N GLU A 568 0.33 41.44 -19.79
CA GLU A 568 1.40 40.75 -19.07
C GLU A 568 2.79 41.37 -19.24
N ASN A 569 2.99 42.17 -20.30
CA ASN A 569 4.28 42.74 -20.68
C ASN A 569 4.69 43.93 -19.80
N TYR A 570 3.72 44.64 -19.22
CA TYR A 570 3.99 45.82 -18.40
C TYR A 570 4.02 45.47 -16.91
N ASN A 571 4.70 46.28 -16.09
CA ASN A 571 4.68 46.14 -14.63
C ASN A 571 3.38 46.71 -14.01
N ALA A 572 2.24 46.37 -14.59
CA ALA A 572 0.91 46.79 -14.15
C ALA A 572 -0.02 45.58 -14.05
N SER A 573 -1.17 45.80 -13.42
CA SER A 573 -2.28 44.83 -13.47
C SER A 573 -3.05 44.98 -14.77
N GLY A 574 -3.71 43.92 -15.21
CA GLY A 574 -4.57 43.95 -16.37
C GLY A 574 -5.15 42.57 -16.66
N TYR A 575 -5.93 42.49 -17.73
CA TYR A 575 -6.62 41.27 -18.09
C TYR A 575 -6.86 41.18 -19.60
N PHE A 576 -7.07 39.94 -20.04
CA PHE A 576 -7.58 39.63 -21.38
C PHE A 576 -8.76 38.66 -21.26
N TYR A 577 -9.88 38.97 -21.94
CA TYR A 577 -11.07 38.11 -21.95
C TYR A 577 -11.29 37.49 -23.33
N LYS A 578 -11.15 36.17 -23.41
CA LYS A 578 -11.42 35.36 -24.59
C LYS A 578 -12.87 34.89 -24.55
N LYS A 579 -13.76 35.72 -25.09
CA LYS A 579 -15.23 35.50 -25.09
C LYS A 579 -15.65 34.12 -25.60
N THR A 580 -15.00 33.61 -26.65
CA THR A 580 -15.33 32.30 -27.24
C THR A 580 -15.05 31.12 -26.31
N ALA A 581 -14.09 31.25 -25.39
CA ALA A 581 -13.74 30.23 -24.42
C ALA A 581 -14.36 30.50 -23.03
N GLY A 582 -15.04 31.64 -22.84
CA GLY A 582 -15.46 32.09 -21.51
C GLY A 582 -14.30 32.21 -20.52
N ALA A 583 -13.09 32.47 -21.03
CA ALA A 583 -11.84 32.46 -20.28
C ALA A 583 -11.32 33.90 -20.08
N MET A 584 -10.99 34.25 -18.85
CA MET A 584 -10.39 35.53 -18.47
C MET A 584 -9.03 35.28 -17.84
N TYR A 585 -8.00 35.85 -18.45
CA TYR A 585 -6.63 35.77 -18.00
C TYR A 585 -6.27 37.06 -17.28
N LEU A 586 -5.74 36.98 -16.06
CA LEU A 586 -5.48 38.15 -15.22
C LEU A 586 -4.07 38.16 -14.66
N LYS A 587 -3.55 39.38 -14.53
CA LYS A 587 -2.36 39.70 -13.75
C LYS A 587 -2.76 40.76 -12.74
N MET A 588 -2.53 40.47 -11.46
CA MET A 588 -2.82 41.38 -10.37
C MET A 588 -1.54 41.65 -9.58
N ARG A 589 -1.18 42.91 -9.40
CA ARG A 589 -0.13 43.31 -8.45
C ARG A 589 -0.82 43.74 -7.16
N HIS A 590 -0.81 42.86 -6.17
CA HIS A 590 -1.56 43.05 -4.94
C HIS A 590 -1.07 44.28 -4.18
N LYS A 591 -1.98 45.22 -3.89
CA LYS A 591 -1.76 46.43 -3.06
C LYS A 591 -2.23 46.20 -1.63
N ALA A 592 -3.19 45.31 -1.45
CA ALA A 592 -3.65 44.76 -0.18
C ALA A 592 -3.59 43.22 -0.21
N ARG A 593 -3.68 42.60 0.97
CA ARG A 593 -3.63 41.14 1.09
C ARG A 593 -4.74 40.47 0.27
N GLY A 594 -5.94 41.01 0.32
CA GLY A 594 -7.09 40.58 -0.48
C GLY A 594 -7.44 41.66 -1.51
N GLU A 595 -7.59 41.24 -2.77
CA GLU A 595 -7.96 42.13 -3.88
C GLU A 595 -9.25 41.67 -4.54
N ASN A 596 -10.03 42.64 -5.02
CA ASN A 596 -11.31 42.39 -5.65
C ASN A 596 -11.24 42.51 -7.17
N ILE A 597 -11.78 41.51 -7.86
CA ILE A 597 -12.12 41.53 -9.28
C ILE A 597 -13.64 41.63 -9.36
N ARG A 598 -14.18 42.76 -9.83
CA ARG A 598 -15.63 42.95 -9.95
C ARG A 598 -16.03 42.92 -11.41
N LEU A 599 -17.04 42.11 -11.75
CA LEU A 599 -17.64 42.02 -13.07
C LEU A 599 -19.07 42.54 -13.01
N PHE A 600 -19.43 43.44 -13.92
CA PHE A 600 -20.77 44.02 -14.04
C PHE A 600 -21.42 43.56 -15.34
N TYR A 601 -22.65 43.03 -15.26
CA TYR A 601 -23.35 42.35 -16.36
C TYR A 601 -24.46 43.16 -16.99
#